data_AF-A0A950ZEL0-F1
#
_entry.id   AF-A0A950ZEL0-F1
#
_cell.length_a   1.000
_cell.length_b   1.000
_cell.length_c   1.000
_cell.angle_alpha   90.00
_cell.angle_beta   90.00
_cell.angle_gamma   90.00
#
_symmetry.space_group_name_H-M   'P 1'
#
loop_
_entity.id
_entity.type
_entity.pdbx_description
1 polymer ?
#
loop_
_entity_poly.entity_id
_entity_poly.type
_entity_poly.pdbx_seq_one_letter_code
_entity_poly.pdbx_strand_id
1 'polypeptide(L)' 'MATLAVVLFVVVAVALILLRQPVALAQGAVLGGRLGAGCVIAQAVLLLVAAGVLFLLRDQL' A
#
# COMPACT_ATOMS: atom_id res chain seq x y z
N MET A 1 -3.65 10.36 16.60
CA MET A 1 -3.90 10.40 15.14
C MET A 1 -2.93 9.51 14.36
N ALA A 2 -1.62 9.55 14.62
CA ALA A 2 -0.62 8.71 13.95
C ALA A 2 -0.93 7.20 13.97
N THR A 3 -1.41 6.66 15.10
CA THR A 3 -1.74 5.22 15.22
C THR A 3 -2.83 4.76 14.25
N LEU A 4 -3.85 5.59 14.00
CA LEU A 4 -4.92 5.27 13.04
C LEU A 4 -4.37 5.24 11.61
N ALA A 5 -3.48 6.17 11.27
CA ALA A 5 -2.82 6.20 9.96
C ALA A 5 -1.94 4.96 9.73
N VAL A 6 -1.17 4.55 10.75
CA VAL A 6 -0.35 3.33 10.70
C VAL A 6 -1.22 2.10 10.47
N VAL A 7 -2.31 1.93 11.25
CA VAL A 7 -3.23 0.80 11.08
C VAL A 7 -3.85 0.81 9.69
N LEU A 8 -4.31 1.98 9.22
CA LEU A 8 -4.89 2.11 7.88
C LEU A 8 -3.91 1.69 6.79
N PHE A 9 -2.67 2.17 6.83
CA PHE A 9 -1.66 1.84 5.83
C PHE A 9 -1.31 0.36 5.82
N VAL A 10 -1.21 -0.27 7.00
CA VAL A 10 -0.98 -1.72 7.10
C VAL A 10 -2.15 -2.50 6.52
N VAL A 11 -3.39 -2.16 6.89
CA VAL A 11 -4.60 -2.83 6.36
C VAL A 11 -4.69 -2.72 4.85
N VAL A 12 -4.47 -1.53 4.30
CA VAL A 12 -4.49 -1.30 2.85
C VAL A 12 -3.37 -2.07 2.17
N ALA A 13 -2.15 -2.09 2.72
CA ALA A 13 -1.04 -2.84 2.16
C ALA A 13 -1.32 -4.35 2.11
N VAL A 14 -1.89 -4.91 3.18
CA VAL A 14 -2.32 -6.32 3.22
C VAL A 14 -3.39 -6.59 2.17
N ALA A 15 -4.39 -5.72 2.06
CA ALA A 15 -5.44 -5.85 1.05
C ALA A 15 -4.87 -5.83 -0.38
N LEU A 16 -3.93 -4.93 -0.67
CA LEU A 16 -3.23 -4.88 -1.97
C LEU A 16 -2.44 -6.14 -2.26
N ILE A 17 -1.79 -6.75 -1.25
CA ILE A 17 -1.06 -8.02 -1.42
C ILE A 17 -2.03 -9.18 -1.72
N LEU A 18 -3.11 -9.29 -0.96
CA LEU A 18 -4.12 -10.33 -1.12
C LEU A 18 -4.86 -10.21 -2.46
N LEU A 19 -5.18 -8.98 -2.86
CA LEU A 19 -5.94 -8.65 -4.06
C LEU A 19 -5.04 -8.20 -5.22
N ARG A 20 -3.75 -8.55 -5.20
CA ARG A 20 -2.74 -8.03 -6.15
C ARG A 20 -3.10 -8.24 -7.62
N GLN A 21 -3.67 -9.38 -7.97
CA GLN A 21 -4.07 -9.67 -9.35
C GLN A 21 -5.30 -8.88 -9.82
N PRO A 22 -6.46 -8.94 -9.13
CA PRO A 22 -7.62 -8.15 -9.55
C PRO A 22 -7.36 -6.64 -9.51
N VAL A 23 -6.59 -6.16 -8.54
CA VAL A 23 -6.19 -4.74 -8.48
C VAL A 23 -5.28 -4.38 -9.65
N ALA A 24 -4.32 -5.23 -10.02
CA ALA A 24 -3.48 -4.98 -11.18
C ALA A 24 -4.27 -4.97 -12.49
N LEU A 25 -5.26 -5.85 -12.64
CA LEU A 25 -6.15 -5.85 -13.81
C LEU A 25 -7.00 -4.58 -13.86
N ALA A 26 -7.58 -4.16 -12.73
CA ALA A 26 -8.36 -2.93 -12.64
C ALA A 26 -7.51 -1.68 -12.93
N GLN A 27 -6.31 -1.60 -12.33
CA GLN A 27 -5.35 -0.53 -12.58
C GLN A 27 -4.86 -0.53 -14.02
N GLY A 28 -4.61 -1.71 -14.59
CA GLY A 28 -4.26 -1.90 -15.99
C GLY A 28 -5.37 -1.45 -16.92
N ALA A 29 -6.63 -1.76 -16.63
CA ALA A 29 -7.77 -1.31 -17.43
C ALA A 29 -7.89 0.22 -17.49
N VAL A 30 -7.57 0.91 -16.39
CA VAL A 30 -7.58 2.38 -16.33
C VAL A 30 -6.36 2.99 -17.03
N LEU A 31 -5.18 2.36 -16.94
CA LEU A 31 -3.90 2.90 -17.42
C LEU A 31 -3.42 2.30 -18.75
N GLY A 32 -4.35 1.74 -19.53
CA GLY A 32 -4.06 1.25 -20.88
C GLY A 32 -3.15 0.00 -20.92
N GLY A 33 -3.27 -0.89 -19.93
CA GLY A 33 -2.58 -2.18 -19.87
C GLY A 33 -1.12 -2.12 -19.41
N ARG A 34 -0.64 -0.96 -18.94
CA ARG A 34 0.78 -0.77 -18.60
C ARG A 34 1.14 -1.17 -17.17
N LEU A 35 0.16 -1.45 -16.31
CA LEU A 35 0.39 -1.85 -14.93
C LEU A 35 0.11 -3.33 -14.72
N GLY A 36 1.04 -4.01 -14.04
CA GLY A 36 0.92 -5.41 -13.64
C GLY A 36 1.01 -5.57 -12.11
N ALA A 37 0.93 -6.82 -11.65
CA ALA A 37 0.94 -7.16 -10.22
C ALA A 37 2.18 -6.64 -9.47
N GLY A 38 3.31 -6.48 -10.15
CA GLY A 38 4.52 -5.88 -9.56
C GLY A 38 4.32 -4.43 -9.09
N CYS A 39 3.50 -3.63 -9.80
CA CYS A 39 3.20 -2.26 -9.40
C CYS A 39 2.32 -2.23 -8.13
N VAL A 40 1.37 -3.15 -8.02
CA VAL A 40 0.50 -3.26 -6.83
C VAL A 40 1.31 -3.68 -5.60
N ILE A 41 2.25 -4.61 -5.77
CA ILE A 41 3.17 -5.02 -4.71
C ILE A 41 4.05 -3.84 -4.28
N ALA A 42 4.60 -3.07 -5.24
CA ALA A 42 5.39 -1.88 -4.92
C ALA A 42 4.59 -0.84 -4.13
N GLN A 43 3.32 -0.60 -4.48
CA GLN A 43 2.41 0.27 -3.73
C GLN A 43 2.21 -0.23 -2.29
N ALA A 44 1.99 -1.54 -2.10
CA ALA A 44 1.85 -2.14 -0.78
C ALA A 44 3.13 -1.96 0.07
N VAL A 45 4.30 -2.17 -0.52
CA VAL A 45 5.59 -1.97 0.17
C VAL A 45 5.77 -0.52 0.58
N LEU A 46 5.47 0.45 -0.29
CA LEU A 46 5.55 1.87 0.04
C LEU A 46 4.63 2.25 1.21
N LEU A 47 3.42 1.70 1.27
CA LEU A 47 2.50 1.92 2.39
C LEU A 47 3.06 1.35 3.70
N LEU A 48 3.67 0.17 3.68
CA LEU A 48 4.31 -0.41 4.87
C LEU A 48 5.51 0.42 5.33
N VAL A 49 6.32 0.93 4.39
CA VAL A 49 7.42 1.84 4.70
C VAL A 49 6.89 3.12 5.33
N ALA A 50 5.85 3.74 4.75
CA ALA A 50 5.22 4.94 5.30
C ALA A 50 4.63 4.68 6.70
N ALA A 51 4.03 3.51 6.93
CA ALA A 51 3.54 3.10 8.24
C ALA A 51 4.67 2.98 9.27
N GLY A 52 5.79 2.36 8.89
CA GLY A 52 6.98 2.25 9.72
C GLY A 52 7.57 3.63 10.06
N VAL A 53 7.67 4.52 9.07
CA VAL A 53 8.14 5.90 9.27
C VAL A 53 7.23 6.65 10.23
N LEU A 54 5.91 6.62 10.02
CA LEU A 54 4.94 7.27 10.92
C LEU A 54 4.99 6.70 12.34
N PHE A 55 5.19 5.38 12.47
CA PHE A 55 5.35 4.73 13.76
C PHE A 55 6.60 5.23 14.49
N LEU A 56 7.74 5.30 13.80
CA LEU A 56 8.99 5.81 14.37
C LEU A 56 8.91 7.30 14.73
N LEU A 57 8.29 8.12 13.87
CA LEU A 57 8.12 9.55 14.16
C LEU A 57 7.20 9.80 15.36
N ARG A 58 6.20 8.93 15.59
CA ARG A 58 5.34 9.03 16.77
C ARG A 58 6.13 8.87 18.07
N ASP A 59 7.13 7.99 18.10
CA ASP A 59 7.95 7.75 19.30
C ASP A 59 8.94 8.90 19.59
N GLN A 60 9.18 9.76 18.60
CA GLN A 60 10.14 10.88 18.69
C GLN A 60 9.47 12.24 18.96
N LEU A 61 8.13 12.29 19.07
CA LEU A 61 7.31 13.48 19.33
C LEU A 61 6.60 13.39 20.68
#